data_AF-A0A959NYX5-F1
#
_entry.id   AF-A0A959NYX5-F1
#
_cell.length_a   1.000
_cell.length_b   1.000
_cell.length_c   1.000
_cell.angle_alpha   90.00
_cell.angle_beta   90.00
_cell.angle_gamma   90.00
#
_symmetry.space_group_name_H-M   'P 1'
#
loop_
_entity.id
_entity.type
_entity.pdbx_description
1 polymer ?
#
loop_
_entity_poly.entity_id
_entity_poly.type
_entity_poly.pdbx_seq_one_letter_code
_entity_poly.pdbx_strand_id
1 'polypeptide(L)'
;FWQFLKSAATRYDLEVNNEVDERYSVEKATEAACKYLQESYAKYGSWTMAAASYNMGVTGVNEQLDRQKTNNYYNLVLNEETSRYVFRVIATKVMMNNPKEYGFDIKPEELYKPFETYEVDVNSAVPDWATFAKDNGVNYKILKMYNPWLRENYLTNKAKKLYKIKLPVEGSIEVIPELD
;
A
#
# COMPACT_ATOMS: atom_id res chain seq x y z
N PHE A 1 -2.47 2.10 -1.97
CA PHE A 1 -1.01 2.30 -1.99
C PHE A 1 -0.32 1.60 -3.16
N TRP A 2 -0.37 0.27 -3.22
CA TRP A 2 0.39 -0.54 -4.19
C TRP A 2 -0.29 -0.78 -5.54
N GLN A 3 -1.33 0.00 -5.87
CA GLN A 3 -2.08 -0.05 -7.14
C GLN A 3 -2.67 -1.43 -7.50
N PHE A 4 -3.00 -2.26 -6.51
CA PHE A 4 -3.66 -3.54 -6.75
C PHE A 4 -5.05 -3.37 -7.41
N LEU A 5 -5.28 -4.13 -8.48
CA LEU A 5 -6.63 -4.42 -8.95
C LEU A 5 -7.38 -5.25 -7.91
N LYS A 6 -8.71 -5.13 -7.85
CA LYS A 6 -9.55 -5.84 -6.86
C LYS A 6 -9.30 -7.36 -6.87
N SER A 7 -9.26 -7.97 -8.05
CA SER A 7 -9.03 -9.42 -8.20
C SER A 7 -7.66 -9.85 -7.65
N ALA A 8 -6.61 -9.06 -7.91
CA ALA A 8 -5.28 -9.32 -7.39
C ALA A 8 -5.21 -9.10 -5.87
N ALA A 9 -5.85 -8.04 -5.36
CA ALA A 9 -5.90 -7.76 -3.94
C ALA A 9 -6.51 -8.92 -3.14
N THR A 10 -7.66 -9.44 -3.59
CA THR A 10 -8.34 -10.57 -2.92
C THR A 10 -7.51 -11.86 -2.97
N ARG A 11 -6.67 -12.06 -3.99
CA ARG A 11 -5.74 -13.20 -4.05
C ARG A 11 -4.68 -13.15 -2.95
N TYR A 12 -4.31 -11.95 -2.49
CA TYR A 12 -3.35 -11.73 -1.42
C TYR A 12 -4.04 -11.33 -0.11
N ASP A 13 -5.23 -11.90 0.13
CA ASP A 13 -6.00 -11.80 1.37
C ASP A 13 -6.45 -10.38 1.77
N LEU A 14 -6.45 -9.43 0.83
CA LEU A 14 -6.99 -8.09 1.08
C LEU A 14 -8.52 -8.08 0.92
N GLU A 15 -9.21 -7.58 1.94
CA GLU A 15 -10.64 -7.28 1.87
C GLU A 15 -10.90 -6.05 1.00
N VAL A 16 -11.81 -6.18 0.04
CA VAL A 16 -12.21 -5.10 -0.88
C VAL A 16 -13.72 -5.13 -1.10
N ASN A 17 -14.42 -4.25 -0.40
CA ASN A 17 -15.86 -3.96 -0.54
C ASN A 17 -16.14 -2.46 -0.39
N ASN A 18 -17.41 -2.09 -0.24
CA ASN A 18 -17.82 -0.69 -0.20
C ASN A 18 -17.46 -0.01 1.12
N GLU A 19 -17.43 -0.73 2.24
CA GLU A 19 -17.14 -0.19 3.58
C GLU A 19 -15.64 -0.29 3.93
N VAL A 20 -14.98 -1.34 3.44
CA VAL A 20 -13.59 -1.70 3.74
C VAL A 20 -12.82 -1.97 2.45
N ASP A 21 -11.71 -1.27 2.25
CA ASP A 21 -10.79 -1.51 1.14
C ASP A 21 -9.33 -1.48 1.63
N GLU A 22 -8.82 -2.66 1.97
CA GLU A 22 -7.50 -2.86 2.56
C GLU A 22 -6.35 -2.59 1.58
N ARG A 23 -6.63 -2.29 0.31
CA ARG A 23 -5.63 -1.73 -0.62
C ARG A 23 -5.15 -0.33 -0.19
N TYR A 24 -5.93 0.33 0.67
CA TYR A 24 -5.59 1.57 1.34
C TYR A 24 -5.14 1.35 2.80
N SER A 25 -4.81 0.13 3.23
CA SER A 25 -3.97 -0.07 4.40
C SER A 25 -2.52 -0.14 3.92
N VAL A 26 -1.64 0.72 4.43
CA VAL A 26 -0.23 0.76 4.01
C VAL A 26 0.41 -0.59 4.30
N GLU A 27 0.23 -1.10 5.51
CA GLU A 27 0.83 -2.33 6.02
C GLU A 27 0.33 -3.54 5.24
N LYS A 28 -0.99 -3.76 5.18
CA LYS A 28 -1.57 -4.93 4.50
C LYS A 28 -1.26 -4.91 3.01
N ALA A 29 -1.41 -3.76 2.34
CA ALA A 29 -1.10 -3.67 0.92
C ALA A 29 0.41 -3.86 0.64
N THR A 30 1.29 -3.44 1.56
CA THR A 30 2.74 -3.69 1.44
C THR A 30 3.06 -5.17 1.59
N GLU A 31 2.49 -5.84 2.59
CA GLU A 31 2.68 -7.27 2.78
C GLU A 31 2.19 -8.06 1.54
N ALA A 32 1.02 -7.71 1.01
CA ALA A 32 0.50 -8.28 -0.23
C ALA A 32 1.44 -8.06 -1.43
N ALA A 33 1.99 -6.85 -1.59
CA ALA A 33 2.96 -6.54 -2.64
C ALA A 33 4.26 -7.34 -2.49
N CYS A 34 4.77 -7.48 -1.27
CA CYS A 34 5.94 -8.31 -0.98
C CYS A 34 5.69 -9.78 -1.34
N LYS A 35 4.55 -10.35 -0.95
CA LYS A 35 4.16 -11.73 -1.32
C LYS A 35 4.12 -11.91 -2.84
N TYR A 36 3.46 -10.99 -3.56
CA TYR A 36 3.43 -11.01 -5.02
C TYR A 36 4.85 -11.01 -5.64
N LEU A 37 5.72 -10.11 -5.18
CA LEU A 37 7.05 -9.94 -5.74
C LEU A 37 7.93 -11.16 -5.46
N GLN A 38 7.81 -11.76 -4.27
CA GLN A 38 8.51 -12.99 -3.92
C GLN A 38 8.03 -14.18 -4.77
N GLU A 39 6.72 -14.34 -4.96
CA GLU A 39 6.16 -15.37 -5.85
C GLU A 39 6.63 -15.18 -7.30
N SER A 40 6.64 -13.93 -7.78
CA SER A 40 7.08 -13.62 -9.14
C SER A 40 8.58 -13.87 -9.31
N TYR A 41 9.41 -13.54 -8.30
CA TYR A 41 10.83 -13.89 -8.31
C TYR A 41 11.04 -15.40 -8.29
N ALA A 42 10.32 -16.14 -7.45
CA ALA A 42 10.39 -17.60 -7.42
C ALA A 42 10.00 -18.23 -8.76
N LYS A 43 9.05 -17.63 -9.48
CA LYS A 43 8.63 -18.08 -10.81
C LYS A 43 9.66 -17.78 -11.91
N TYR A 44 10.23 -16.59 -11.93
CA TYR A 44 11.07 -16.12 -13.05
C TYR A 44 12.57 -16.15 -12.78
N GLY A 45 13.01 -16.30 -11.53
CA GLY A 45 14.41 -16.25 -11.12
C GLY A 45 15.08 -14.89 -11.32
N SER A 46 14.31 -13.82 -11.55
CA SER A 46 14.83 -12.48 -11.86
C SER A 46 13.95 -11.38 -11.30
N TRP A 47 14.56 -10.40 -10.63
CA TRP A 47 13.87 -9.23 -10.10
C TRP A 47 13.34 -8.30 -11.19
N THR A 48 14.03 -8.18 -12.33
CA THR A 48 13.54 -7.37 -13.45
C THR A 48 12.31 -8.01 -14.09
N MET A 49 12.28 -9.34 -14.16
CA MET A 49 11.09 -10.08 -14.60
C MET A 49 9.94 -9.98 -13.60
N ALA A 50 10.22 -10.05 -12.30
CA ALA A 50 9.21 -9.88 -11.25
C ALA A 50 8.60 -8.46 -11.27
N ALA A 51 9.43 -7.43 -11.48
CA ALA A 51 8.96 -6.05 -11.63
C ALA A 51 8.14 -5.88 -12.92
N ALA A 52 8.57 -6.47 -14.03
CA ALA A 52 7.80 -6.43 -15.28
C ALA A 52 6.41 -7.10 -15.11
N SER A 53 6.35 -8.26 -14.44
CA SER A 53 5.07 -8.93 -14.18
C SER A 53 4.17 -8.14 -13.25
N TYR A 54 4.73 -7.40 -12.29
CA TYR A 54 3.96 -6.50 -11.43
C TYR A 54 3.19 -5.46 -12.25
N ASN A 55 3.84 -4.88 -13.27
CA ASN A 55 3.24 -3.83 -14.10
C ASN A 55 2.27 -4.38 -15.16
N MET A 56 2.67 -5.41 -15.92
CA MET A 56 1.88 -5.89 -17.07
C MET A 56 1.04 -7.15 -16.77
N GLY A 57 1.17 -7.69 -15.57
CA GLY A 57 0.57 -8.97 -15.19
C GLY A 57 1.39 -10.18 -15.62
N VAL A 58 1.23 -11.26 -14.85
CA VAL A 58 1.91 -12.55 -15.08
C VAL A 58 1.55 -13.16 -16.43
N THR A 59 0.29 -13.04 -16.86
CA THR A 59 -0.17 -13.52 -18.17
C THR A 59 0.53 -12.77 -19.30
N GLY A 60 0.53 -11.44 -19.24
CA GLY A 60 1.17 -10.60 -20.26
C GLY A 60 2.67 -10.85 -20.38
N VAL A 61 3.38 -11.03 -19.25
CA VAL A 61 4.79 -11.44 -19.29
C VAL A 61 4.95 -12.78 -19.98
N ASN A 62 4.20 -13.80 -19.54
CA ASN A 62 4.32 -15.16 -20.10
C ASN A 62 4.08 -15.19 -21.62
N GLU A 63 3.06 -14.49 -22.11
CA GLU A 63 2.79 -14.36 -23.54
C GLU A 63 3.99 -13.77 -24.30
N GLN A 64 4.67 -12.78 -23.73
CA GLN A 64 5.86 -12.19 -24.35
C GLN A 64 7.08 -13.13 -24.33
N LEU A 65 7.28 -13.86 -23.24
CA LEU A 65 8.32 -14.89 -23.15
C LEU A 65 8.13 -15.95 -24.23
N ASP A 66 6.90 -16.46 -24.37
CA ASP A 66 6.55 -17.50 -25.31
C ASP A 66 6.64 -17.01 -26.77
N ARG A 67 6.21 -15.78 -27.04
CA ARG A 67 6.27 -15.17 -28.38
C ARG A 67 7.70 -14.90 -28.82
N GLN A 68 8.52 -14.36 -27.93
CA GLN A 68 9.87 -13.89 -28.24
C GLN A 68 10.97 -14.93 -27.97
N LYS A 69 10.60 -16.10 -27.45
CA LYS A 69 11.50 -17.25 -27.20
C LYS A 69 12.70 -16.87 -26.33
N THR A 70 12.45 -16.07 -25.30
CA THR A 70 13.46 -15.67 -24.31
C THR A 70 12.86 -15.71 -22.91
N ASN A 71 13.72 -15.80 -21.89
CA ASN A 71 13.35 -15.75 -20.47
C ASN A 71 13.98 -14.54 -19.75
N ASN A 72 14.71 -13.70 -20.48
CA ASN A 72 15.47 -12.59 -19.93
C ASN A 72 14.83 -11.26 -20.30
N TYR A 73 14.48 -10.46 -19.28
CA TYR A 73 13.90 -9.12 -19.42
C TYR A 73 14.63 -8.26 -20.47
N TYR A 74 15.97 -8.26 -20.45
CA TYR A 74 16.76 -7.40 -21.31
C TYR A 74 16.74 -7.79 -22.80
N ASN A 75 16.26 -8.99 -23.10
CA ASN A 75 16.07 -9.47 -24.47
C ASN A 75 14.62 -9.30 -24.95
N LEU A 76 13.70 -8.86 -24.08
CA LEU A 76 12.29 -8.66 -24.43
C LEU A 76 12.04 -7.29 -25.02
N VAL A 77 11.30 -7.27 -26.13
CA VAL A 77 10.64 -6.07 -26.63
C VAL A 77 9.26 -5.97 -25.96
N LEU A 78 9.17 -5.14 -24.93
CA LEU A 78 7.92 -4.87 -24.19
C LEU A 78 7.32 -3.53 -24.63
N ASN A 79 6.06 -3.28 -24.24
CA ASN A 79 5.44 -1.98 -24.45
C ASN A 79 6.20 -0.86 -23.69
N GLU A 80 5.94 0.39 -24.07
CA GLU A 80 6.64 1.55 -23.52
C GLU A 80 6.45 1.71 -22.00
N GLU A 81 5.29 1.32 -21.48
CA GLU A 81 5.01 1.45 -20.05
C GLU A 81 5.83 0.47 -19.21
N THR A 82 5.77 -0.81 -19.55
CA THR A 82 6.49 -1.86 -18.81
C THR A 82 8.00 -1.77 -19.00
N SER A 83 8.47 -1.43 -20.21
CA SER A 83 9.90 -1.25 -20.46
C SER A 83 10.49 -0.12 -19.62
N ARG A 84 9.77 1.00 -19.42
CA ARG A 84 10.20 2.09 -18.53
C ARG A 84 10.02 1.77 -17.05
N TYR A 85 8.99 0.99 -16.69
CA TYR A 85 8.65 0.71 -15.30
C TYR A 85 9.83 0.14 -14.52
N VAL A 86 10.54 -0.85 -15.06
CA VAL A 86 11.69 -1.47 -14.38
C VAL A 86 12.82 -0.47 -14.15
N PHE A 87 13.15 0.36 -15.15
CA PHE A 87 14.19 1.38 -15.00
C PHE A 87 13.79 2.48 -14.00
N ARG A 88 12.50 2.87 -13.94
CA ARG A 88 12.01 3.80 -12.92
C ARG A 88 12.17 3.22 -11.51
N VAL A 89 11.82 1.95 -11.31
CA VAL A 89 12.01 1.26 -10.01
C VAL A 89 13.49 1.23 -9.61
N ILE A 90 14.38 0.88 -10.55
CA ILE A 90 15.83 0.85 -10.30
C ILE A 90 16.36 2.25 -9.99
N ALA A 91 15.98 3.27 -10.77
CA ALA A 91 16.38 4.65 -10.55
C ALA A 91 15.96 5.13 -9.15
N THR A 92 14.69 4.90 -8.77
CA THR A 92 14.20 5.22 -7.42
C THR A 92 15.00 4.50 -6.33
N LYS A 93 15.27 3.20 -6.48
CA LYS A 93 16.09 2.44 -5.51
C LYS A 93 17.48 3.05 -5.36
N VAL A 94 18.15 3.35 -6.47
CA VAL A 94 19.52 3.87 -6.47
C VAL A 94 19.56 5.27 -5.84
N MET A 95 18.60 6.13 -6.19
CA MET A 95 18.46 7.46 -5.59
C MET A 95 18.17 7.40 -4.10
N MET A 96 17.26 6.51 -3.66
CA MET A 96 16.92 6.34 -2.24
C MET A 96 18.07 5.78 -1.42
N ASN A 97 18.93 4.93 -2.01
CA ASN A 97 20.09 4.37 -1.33
C ASN A 97 21.25 5.38 -1.23
N ASN A 98 21.39 6.29 -2.20
CA ASN A 98 22.49 7.24 -2.26
C ASN A 98 21.99 8.69 -2.51
N PRO A 99 21.09 9.23 -1.68
CA PRO A 99 20.41 10.51 -1.96
C PRO A 99 21.39 11.67 -2.21
N LYS A 100 22.50 11.72 -1.47
CA LYS A 100 23.53 12.75 -1.59
C LYS A 100 24.22 12.76 -2.96
N GLU A 101 24.47 11.60 -3.57
CA GLU A 101 25.08 11.50 -4.90
C GLU A 101 24.18 12.10 -6.00
N TYR A 102 22.88 12.22 -5.72
CA TYR A 102 21.88 12.78 -6.63
C TYR A 102 21.40 14.18 -6.21
N GLY A 103 22.13 14.86 -5.32
CA GLY A 103 21.83 16.23 -4.91
C GLY A 103 20.77 16.37 -3.82
N PHE A 104 20.36 15.27 -3.18
CA PHE A 104 19.47 15.30 -2.01
C PHE A 104 20.30 15.28 -0.73
N ASP A 105 20.61 16.46 -0.20
CA ASP A 105 21.21 16.62 1.13
C ASP A 105 20.10 16.78 2.18
N ILE A 106 19.49 15.67 2.58
CA ILE A 106 18.40 15.62 3.56
C ILE A 106 18.98 15.29 4.92
N LYS A 107 18.81 16.19 5.88
CA LYS A 107 19.25 15.98 7.26
C LYS A 107 18.25 15.09 8.01
N PRO A 108 18.70 14.30 9.01
CA PRO A 108 17.80 13.44 9.79
C PRO A 108 16.60 14.18 10.41
N GLU A 109 16.79 15.44 10.82
CA GLU A 109 15.73 16.29 11.37
C GLU A 109 14.69 16.76 10.34
N GLU A 110 15.00 16.72 9.05
CA GLU A 110 14.08 17.06 7.96
C GLU A 110 13.21 15.86 7.55
N LEU A 111 13.55 14.65 8.01
CA LEU A 111 12.76 13.45 7.75
C LEU A 111 11.47 13.47 8.55
N TYR A 112 10.39 13.02 7.91
CA TYR A 112 9.16 12.70 8.62
C TYR A 112 9.43 11.60 9.65
N LYS A 113 9.11 11.89 10.92
CA LYS A 113 9.13 10.87 11.96
C LYS A 113 7.95 9.91 11.75
N PRO A 114 8.13 8.60 12.03
CA PRO A 114 7.00 7.69 12.07
C PRO A 114 5.94 8.20 13.05
N PHE A 115 4.68 8.11 12.67
CA PHE A 115 3.60 8.42 13.59
C PHE A 115 3.54 7.35 14.68
N GLU A 116 3.57 7.78 15.94
CA GLU A 116 3.31 6.88 17.06
C GLU A 116 1.81 6.62 17.14
N THR A 117 1.44 5.33 17.12
CA THR A 117 0.05 4.90 17.07
C THR A 117 -0.20 3.70 17.98
N TYR A 118 -1.44 3.57 18.43
CA TYR A 118 -1.98 2.36 19.06
C TYR A 118 -3.16 1.82 18.24
N GLU A 119 -3.60 0.61 18.57
CA GLU A 119 -4.73 -0.04 17.91
C GLU A 119 -5.92 -0.21 18.87
N VAL A 120 -7.12 0.05 18.35
CA VAL A 120 -8.39 -0.28 19.00
C VAL A 120 -9.05 -1.42 18.26
N ASP A 121 -9.35 -2.49 18.99
CA ASP A 121 -10.02 -3.67 18.47
C ASP A 121 -11.53 -3.40 18.33
N VAL A 122 -12.07 -3.52 17.11
CA VAL A 122 -13.48 -3.32 16.77
C VAL A 122 -14.04 -4.56 16.11
N ASN A 123 -14.97 -5.25 16.77
CA ASN A 123 -15.62 -6.47 16.27
C ASN A 123 -17.16 -6.35 16.19
N SER A 124 -17.67 -5.12 16.27
CA SER A 124 -19.09 -4.79 16.17
C SER A 124 -19.35 -3.80 15.04
N ALA A 125 -20.63 -3.47 14.83
CA ALA A 125 -21.01 -2.37 13.97
C ALA A 125 -20.51 -1.04 14.57
N VAL A 126 -20.15 -0.09 13.70
CA VAL A 126 -19.86 1.30 14.04
C VAL A 126 -20.84 2.17 13.24
N PRO A 127 -21.90 2.71 13.87
CA PRO A 127 -22.92 3.48 13.16
C PRO A 127 -22.40 4.80 12.58
N ASP A 128 -21.40 5.41 13.22
CA ASP A 128 -20.80 6.66 12.80
C ASP A 128 -19.34 6.76 13.27
N TRP A 129 -18.42 6.81 12.31
CA TRP A 129 -16.99 6.93 12.55
C TRP A 129 -16.60 8.30 13.12
N ALA A 130 -17.39 9.34 12.91
CA ALA A 130 -17.11 10.66 13.49
C ALA A 130 -17.33 10.64 15.02
N THR A 131 -18.42 10.01 15.48
CA THR A 131 -18.66 9.75 16.91
C THR A 131 -17.57 8.86 17.50
N PHE A 132 -17.22 7.75 16.83
CA PHE A 132 -16.11 6.89 17.27
C PHE A 132 -14.79 7.66 17.41
N ALA A 133 -14.46 8.51 16.44
CA ALA A 133 -13.25 9.35 16.49
C ALA A 133 -13.28 10.27 17.72
N LYS A 134 -14.40 10.99 17.90
CA LYS A 134 -14.60 11.93 19.02
C LYS A 134 -14.47 11.25 20.38
N ASP A 135 -15.07 10.08 20.54
CA ASP A 135 -14.99 9.29 21.77
C ASP A 135 -13.56 8.80 22.07
N ASN A 136 -12.70 8.74 21.06
CA ASN A 136 -11.28 8.43 21.17
C ASN A 136 -10.37 9.69 21.11
N GLY A 137 -10.92 10.88 21.31
CA GLY A 137 -10.13 12.12 21.44
C GLY A 137 -9.52 12.66 20.15
N VAL A 138 -9.98 12.20 18.98
CA VAL A 138 -9.52 12.69 17.68
C VAL A 138 -10.69 13.14 16.80
N ASN A 139 -10.43 13.98 15.82
CA ASN A 139 -11.45 14.31 14.83
C ASN A 139 -11.53 13.25 13.71
N TYR A 140 -12.63 13.26 12.95
CA TYR A 140 -12.87 12.30 11.87
C TYR A 140 -11.79 12.32 10.77
N LYS A 141 -11.24 13.51 10.48
CA LYS A 141 -10.16 13.67 9.49
C LYS A 141 -8.91 12.88 9.91
N ILE A 142 -8.52 12.97 11.17
CA ILE A 142 -7.39 12.21 11.72
C ILE A 142 -7.69 10.71 11.63
N LEU A 143 -8.86 10.26 12.07
CA LEU A 143 -9.23 8.83 11.95
C LEU A 143 -9.08 8.31 10.51
N LYS A 144 -9.57 9.05 9.51
CA LYS A 144 -9.48 8.67 8.09
C LYS A 144 -8.07 8.76 7.53
N MET A 145 -7.23 9.64 8.07
CA MET A 145 -5.82 9.73 7.69
C MET A 145 -5.05 8.47 8.12
N TYR A 146 -5.31 7.97 9.33
CA TYR A 146 -4.67 6.75 9.85
C TYR A 146 -5.32 5.46 9.34
N ASN A 147 -6.59 5.51 8.94
CA ASN A 147 -7.34 4.35 8.44
C ASN A 147 -8.01 4.64 7.08
N PRO A 148 -7.25 4.97 6.01
CA PRO A 148 -7.84 5.33 4.72
C PRO A 148 -8.52 4.15 4.02
N TRP A 149 -8.34 2.94 4.56
CA TRP A 149 -9.03 1.71 4.18
C TRP A 149 -10.49 1.64 4.67
N LEU A 150 -10.88 2.43 5.68
CA LEU A 150 -12.29 2.67 5.98
C LEU A 150 -12.84 3.57 4.88
N ARG A 151 -13.85 3.11 4.14
CA ARG A 151 -14.34 3.80 2.95
C ARG A 151 -15.57 4.63 3.24
N GLU A 152 -16.54 4.07 3.96
CA GLU A 152 -17.73 4.79 4.41
C GLU A 152 -17.53 5.54 5.73
N ASN A 153 -18.55 6.28 6.15
CA ASN A 153 -18.65 6.91 7.47
C ASN A 153 -19.23 5.98 8.54
N TYR A 154 -19.55 4.73 8.21
CA TYR A 154 -20.01 3.69 9.13
C TYR A 154 -19.34 2.34 8.81
N LEU A 155 -19.59 1.34 9.65
CA LEU A 155 -19.21 -0.06 9.43
C LEU A 155 -20.33 -0.98 9.92
N THR A 156 -20.88 -1.83 9.05
CA THR A 156 -22.00 -2.72 9.40
C THR A 156 -21.51 -3.95 10.20
N ASN A 157 -20.36 -4.53 9.81
CA ASN A 157 -19.69 -5.67 10.46
C ASN A 157 -20.60 -6.80 11.02
N LYS A 158 -21.60 -7.26 10.26
CA LYS A 158 -22.53 -8.33 10.71
C LYS A 158 -21.81 -9.63 11.07
N ALA A 159 -20.69 -9.91 10.42
CA ALA A 159 -19.87 -11.09 10.64
C ALA A 159 -19.03 -11.02 11.93
N LYS A 160 -19.04 -9.88 12.65
CA LYS A 160 -18.21 -9.63 13.83
C LYS A 160 -16.72 -9.87 13.58
N LYS A 161 -16.26 -9.54 12.37
CA LYS A 161 -14.83 -9.60 12.02
C LYS A 161 -14.10 -8.60 12.90
N LEU A 162 -12.96 -9.01 13.46
CA LEU A 162 -12.11 -8.11 14.21
C LEU A 162 -11.33 -7.19 13.25
N TYR A 163 -11.51 -5.89 13.44
CA TYR A 163 -10.73 -4.85 12.80
C TYR A 163 -9.87 -4.14 13.83
N LYS A 164 -8.65 -3.78 13.42
CA LYS A 164 -7.70 -3.02 14.22
C LYS A 164 -7.69 -1.59 13.70
N ILE A 165 -8.29 -0.69 14.46
CA ILE A 165 -8.40 0.73 14.09
C ILE A 165 -7.19 1.45 14.67
N LYS A 166 -6.37 2.04 13.80
CA LYS A 166 -5.15 2.74 14.19
C LYS A 166 -5.46 4.16 14.62
N LEU A 167 -4.98 4.56 15.79
CA LEU A 167 -5.16 5.91 16.33
C LEU A 167 -3.81 6.49 16.77
N PRO A 168 -3.60 7.81 16.66
CA PRO A 168 -2.39 8.44 17.13
C PRO A 168 -2.28 8.37 18.66
N VAL A 169 -1.07 8.14 19.16
CA VAL A 169 -0.75 8.39 20.57
C VAL A 169 -0.94 9.89 20.87
N GLU A 170 -1.41 10.21 22.06
CA GLU A 170 -1.58 11.61 22.49
C GLU A 170 -0.27 12.39 22.30
N GLY A 171 -0.35 13.57 21.68
CA GLY A 171 0.82 14.41 21.37
C GLY A 171 1.63 13.99 20.13
N SER A 172 1.35 12.84 19.51
CA SER A 172 2.01 12.43 18.26
C SER A 172 1.47 13.17 17.02
N ILE A 173 0.29 13.79 17.17
CA ILE A 173 -0.31 14.70 16.20
C ILE A 173 -0.99 15.85 16.93
N GLU A 174 -0.88 17.05 16.36
CA GLU A 174 -1.63 18.22 16.84
C GLU A 174 -3.07 18.12 16.34
N VAL A 175 -4.01 17.87 17.25
CA VAL A 175 -5.44 17.93 16.96
C VAL A 175 -5.87 19.40 17.01
N ILE A 176 -6.21 19.97 15.85
CA ILE A 176 -6.72 21.34 15.79
C ILE A 176 -8.09 21.38 16.49
N PRO A 177 -8.29 22.26 17.49
CA PRO A 177 -9.57 22.41 18.18
C PRO A 177 -10.70 22.85 17.26
N GLU A 178 -11.94 22.53 17.64
CA GLU A 178 -13.13 23.08 16.99
C GLU A 178 -13.24 24.59 17.25
N LEU A 179 -13.91 25.30 16.35
CA LEU A 179 -14.19 26.73 16.51
C LEU A 179 -15.33 26.92 17.52
N ASP A 180 -15.21 27.95 18.38
CA ASP A 180 -16.26 28.42 19.29
C ASP A 180 -17.45 29.08 18.55
#